data_AF-A0A7T1Y791-F1
#
_entry.id   AF-A0A7T1Y791-F1
#
_cell.length_a   1.000
_cell.length_b   1.000
_cell.length_c   1.000
_cell.angle_alpha   90.00
_cell.angle_beta   90.00
_cell.angle_gamma   90.00
#
_symmetry.space_group_name_H-M   'P 1'
#
loop_
_entity.id
_entity.type
_entity.pdbx_description
1 polymer ?
#
loop_
_entity_poly.entity_id
_entity_poly.type
_entity_poly.pdbx_seq_one_letter_code
_entity_poly.pdbx_strand_id
1 'polypeptide(L)'
;MWLSWVNGLLVCAGLIVAIGAQNAFVLQQGLRRQHAWLVAAVCALCDWLLVGLGVLGLGALIAEQGTLMEVARWAGTAFLAWQAWLALRRAFTCNVLVAEERAQASWRGALAATLAVTLFNPQVYLETVVLLGAIGAVQPSPWGFFIGAAMASFGWFFGLVAAAGWLAPRLESERVWRAIDLVIAAILAWVAWRLASGAIMP
;
A
#
# COMPACT_ATOMS: atom_id res chain seq x y z
N MET A 1 -7.58 12.49 18.97
CA MET A 1 -6.18 12.50 18.48
C MET A 1 -5.52 11.13 18.59
N TRP A 2 -5.36 10.55 19.80
CA TRP A 2 -4.76 9.22 19.99
C TRP A 2 -5.44 8.09 19.21
N LEU A 3 -6.78 7.99 19.31
CA LEU A 3 -7.55 6.96 18.62
C LEU A 3 -7.40 7.04 17.09
N SER A 4 -7.48 8.25 16.52
CA SER A 4 -7.30 8.48 15.09
C SER A 4 -5.89 8.13 14.63
N TRP A 5 -4.88 8.41 15.45
CA TRP A 5 -3.49 8.01 15.18
C TRP A 5 -3.31 6.50 15.14
N VAL A 6 -3.83 5.77 16.14
CA VAL A 6 -3.80 4.30 16.13
C VAL A 6 -4.55 3.74 14.92
N ASN A 7 -5.72 4.29 14.59
CA ASN A 7 -6.48 3.87 13.41
C ASN A 7 -5.70 4.11 12.11
N GLY A 8 -5.08 5.28 11.95
CA GLY A 8 -4.24 5.58 10.78
C GLY A 8 -3.08 4.62 10.63
N LEU A 9 -2.41 4.32 11.74
CA LEU A 9 -1.31 3.36 11.77
C LEU A 9 -1.75 1.96 11.36
N LEU A 10 -2.84 1.44 11.95
CA LEU A 10 -3.33 0.09 11.68
C LEU A 10 -3.91 -0.06 10.27
N VAL A 11 -4.72 0.91 9.81
CA VAL A 11 -5.33 0.88 8.48
C VAL A 11 -4.25 0.97 7.40
N CYS A 12 -3.31 1.91 7.54
CA CYS A 12 -2.23 2.06 6.57
C CYS A 12 -1.31 0.85 6.57
N ALA A 13 -0.93 0.32 7.75
CA ALA A 13 -0.14 -0.91 7.82
C ALA A 13 -0.86 -2.09 7.14
N GLY A 14 -2.16 -2.26 7.38
CA GLY A 14 -2.94 -3.34 6.76
C GLY A 14 -3.01 -3.25 5.24
N LEU A 15 -3.12 -2.03 4.70
CA LEU A 15 -3.16 -1.79 3.24
C LEU A 15 -1.77 -1.94 2.61
N ILE A 16 -0.73 -1.37 3.23
CA ILE A 16 0.63 -1.40 2.70
C ILE A 16 1.25 -2.80 2.78
N VAL A 17 0.86 -3.62 3.77
CA VAL A 17 1.32 -5.02 3.90
C VAL A 17 0.93 -5.88 2.70
N ALA A 18 -0.13 -5.52 1.97
CA ALA A 18 -0.50 -6.22 0.76
C ALA A 18 0.62 -6.08 -0.30
N ILE A 19 1.39 -7.15 -0.51
CA ILE A 19 2.54 -7.17 -1.41
C ILE A 19 2.08 -6.96 -2.87
N GLY A 20 2.15 -5.71 -3.31
CA GLY A 20 2.02 -5.30 -4.71
C GLY A 20 3.38 -5.14 -5.42
N ALA A 21 3.35 -4.67 -6.66
CA ALA A 21 4.54 -4.45 -7.48
C ALA A 21 5.57 -3.49 -6.81
N GLN A 22 5.09 -2.50 -6.06
CA GLN A 22 5.93 -1.54 -5.32
C GLN A 22 6.72 -2.21 -4.19
N ASN A 23 6.09 -3.09 -3.40
CA ASN A 23 6.75 -3.85 -2.33
C ASN A 23 7.76 -4.85 -2.91
N ALA A 24 7.41 -5.54 -4.00
CA ALA A 24 8.33 -6.46 -4.68
C ALA A 24 9.57 -5.73 -5.23
N PHE A 25 9.39 -4.53 -5.79
CA PHE A 25 10.48 -3.70 -6.27
C PHE A 25 11.40 -3.23 -5.13
N VAL A 26 10.84 -2.70 -4.03
CA VAL A 26 11.62 -2.30 -2.84
C VAL A 26 12.43 -3.48 -2.30
N LEU A 27 11.83 -4.66 -2.23
CA LEU A 27 12.46 -5.88 -1.78
C LEU A 27 13.60 -6.31 -2.72
N GLN A 28 13.40 -6.31 -4.03
CA GLN A 28 14.45 -6.61 -5.01
C GLN A 28 15.65 -5.68 -4.87
N GLN A 29 15.41 -4.37 -4.67
CA GLN A 29 16.50 -3.40 -4.43
C GLN A 29 17.19 -3.65 -3.08
N GLY A 30 16.42 -4.00 -2.04
CA GLY A 30 16.93 -4.42 -0.73
C GLY A 30 17.84 -5.65 -0.80
N LEU A 31 17.42 -6.68 -1.53
CA LEU A 31 18.18 -7.90 -1.77
C LEU A 31 19.48 -7.64 -2.53
N ARG A 32 19.43 -6.76 -3.55
CA ARG A 32 20.60 -6.36 -4.33
C ARG A 32 21.53 -5.40 -3.59
N ARG A 33 21.09 -4.85 -2.44
CA ARG A 33 21.75 -3.77 -1.68
C ARG A 33 22.09 -2.55 -2.56
N GLN A 34 21.35 -2.34 -3.65
CA GLN A 34 21.55 -1.23 -4.59
C GLN A 34 20.53 -0.13 -4.29
N HIS A 35 20.99 0.96 -3.68
CA HIS A 35 20.16 2.14 -3.40
C HIS A 35 18.84 1.86 -2.65
N ALA A 36 18.74 0.74 -1.91
CA ALA A 36 17.51 0.30 -1.28
C ALA A 36 16.90 1.32 -0.31
N TRP A 37 17.75 2.00 0.47
CA TRP A 37 17.33 3.06 1.38
C TRP A 37 16.76 4.29 0.65
N LEU A 38 17.31 4.62 -0.52
CA LEU A 38 16.76 5.68 -1.37
C LEU A 38 15.38 5.28 -1.88
N VAL A 39 15.22 4.03 -2.33
CA VAL A 39 13.94 3.50 -2.80
C VAL A 39 12.89 3.54 -1.68
N ALA A 40 13.23 3.07 -0.47
CA ALA A 40 12.34 3.15 0.69
C ALA A 40 11.94 4.59 1.03
N ALA A 41 12.89 5.53 1.02
CA ALA A 41 12.61 6.94 1.28
C ALA A 41 11.66 7.54 0.24
N VAL A 42 11.87 7.26 -1.05
CA VAL A 42 11.00 7.76 -2.12
C VAL A 42 9.59 7.19 -2.00
N CYS A 43 9.45 5.88 -1.77
CA CYS A 43 8.14 5.25 -1.54
C CYS A 43 7.41 5.88 -0.36
N ALA A 44 8.07 6.00 0.80
CA ALA A 44 7.47 6.57 1.99
C ALA A 44 7.10 8.06 1.83
N LEU A 45 7.91 8.83 1.09
CA LEU A 45 7.61 10.23 0.77
C LEU A 45 6.42 10.36 -0.19
N CYS A 46 6.34 9.51 -1.22
CA CYS A 46 5.19 9.48 -2.13
C CYS A 46 3.91 9.14 -1.36
N ASP A 47 3.92 8.09 -0.54
CA ASP A 47 2.79 7.72 0.31
C ASP A 47 2.39 8.86 1.24
N TRP A 48 3.35 9.50 1.92
CA TRP A 48 3.09 10.63 2.79
C TRP A 48 2.40 11.79 2.04
N LEU A 49 2.87 12.14 0.85
CA LEU A 49 2.25 13.18 0.03
C LEU A 49 0.83 12.79 -0.42
N LEU A 50 0.64 11.56 -0.89
CA LEU A 50 -0.64 11.10 -1.42
C LEU A 50 -1.69 10.91 -0.32
N VAL A 51 -1.31 10.34 0.83
CA VAL A 51 -2.19 10.25 2.00
C VAL A 51 -2.51 11.63 2.53
N GLY A 52 -1.55 12.57 2.53
CA GLY A 52 -1.81 13.97 2.87
C GLY A 52 -2.83 14.61 1.93
N LEU A 53 -2.65 14.46 0.62
CA LEU A 53 -3.59 14.91 -0.41
C LEU A 53 -4.98 14.30 -0.23
N GLY A 54 -5.05 13.01 0.11
CA GLY A 54 -6.30 12.30 0.36
C GLY A 54 -6.99 12.79 1.63
N VAL A 55 -6.32 12.70 2.78
CA VAL A 55 -6.91 12.93 4.11
C VAL A 55 -7.17 14.41 4.37
N LEU A 56 -6.25 15.29 3.96
CA LEU A 56 -6.33 16.72 4.25
C LEU A 56 -6.89 17.55 3.08
N GLY A 57 -6.97 16.99 1.87
CA GLY A 57 -7.48 17.66 0.67
C GLY A 57 -8.78 17.05 0.16
N LEU A 58 -8.67 15.92 -0.54
CA LEU A 58 -9.77 15.31 -1.30
C LEU A 58 -10.89 14.78 -0.40
N GLY A 59 -10.55 14.20 0.75
CA GLY A 59 -11.49 13.61 1.70
C GLY A 59 -12.42 14.65 2.34
N ALA A 60 -11.94 15.87 2.55
CA ALA A 60 -12.77 16.98 3.03
C ALA A 60 -13.81 17.41 1.98
N LEU A 61 -13.43 17.42 0.70
CA LEU A 61 -14.32 17.77 -0.42
C LEU A 61 -15.35 16.66 -0.71
N ILE A 62 -14.97 15.40 -0.57
CA ILE A 62 -15.86 14.25 -0.78
C ILE A 62 -16.88 14.13 0.37
N ALA A 63 -16.51 14.51 1.60
CA ALA A 63 -17.39 14.47 2.77
C ALA A 63 -18.61 15.41 2.68
N GLU A 64 -18.52 16.49 1.90
CA GLU A 64 -19.63 17.44 1.74
C GLU A 64 -20.74 16.95 0.81
N GLN A 65 -20.50 15.91 0.00
CA GLN A 65 -21.47 15.39 -0.97
C GLN A 65 -21.75 13.90 -0.77
N GLY A 66 -22.91 13.58 -0.17
CA GLY A 66 -23.34 12.20 0.12
C GLY A 66 -23.33 11.26 -1.10
N THR A 67 -23.67 11.77 -2.29
CA THR A 67 -23.63 11.00 -3.54
C THR A 67 -22.20 10.61 -3.94
N LEU A 68 -21.24 11.53 -3.77
CA LEU A 68 -19.83 11.27 -4.07
C LEU A 68 -19.24 10.24 -3.09
N MET A 69 -19.67 10.30 -1.82
CA MET A 69 -19.30 9.33 -0.79
C MET A 69 -19.80 7.91 -1.13
N GLU A 70 -21.05 7.77 -1.58
CA GLU A 70 -21.58 6.45 -2.00
C GLU A 70 -20.88 5.91 -3.25
N VAL A 71 -20.61 6.77 -4.24
CA VAL A 71 -19.85 6.40 -5.44
C VAL A 71 -18.44 5.95 -5.06
N ALA A 72 -17.76 6.69 -4.18
CA ALA A 72 -16.42 6.34 -3.69
C ALA A 72 -16.44 5.01 -2.91
N ARG A 73 -17.47 4.77 -2.07
CA ARG A 73 -17.65 3.50 -1.34
C ARG A 73 -17.76 2.31 -2.28
N TRP A 74 -18.64 2.39 -3.27
CA TRP A 74 -18.86 1.29 -4.21
C TRP A 74 -17.69 1.11 -5.18
N ALA A 75 -17.07 2.19 -5.64
CA ALA A 75 -15.85 2.12 -6.45
C ALA A 75 -14.69 1.48 -5.69
N GLY A 76 -14.46 1.88 -4.43
CA GLY A 76 -13.45 1.28 -3.55
C GLY A 76 -13.74 -0.20 -3.27
N THR A 77 -15.01 -0.56 -3.06
CA THR A 77 -15.44 -1.95 -2.86
C THR A 77 -15.14 -2.81 -4.08
N ALA A 78 -15.58 -2.40 -5.27
CA ALA A 78 -15.37 -3.13 -6.52
C ALA A 78 -13.88 -3.30 -6.81
N PHE A 79 -13.09 -2.28 -6.54
CA PHE A 79 -11.64 -2.33 -6.73
C PHE A 79 -10.95 -3.28 -5.76
N LEU A 80 -11.26 -3.22 -4.46
CA LEU A 80 -10.68 -4.13 -3.47
C LEU A 80 -11.04 -5.58 -3.79
N ALA A 81 -12.27 -5.84 -4.24
CA ALA A 81 -12.69 -7.16 -4.70
C ALA A 81 -11.91 -7.63 -5.94
N TRP A 82 -11.67 -6.74 -6.90
CA TRP A 82 -10.83 -7.03 -8.06
C TRP A 82 -9.38 -7.34 -7.67
N GLN A 83 -8.81 -6.59 -6.72
CA GLN A 83 -7.45 -6.84 -6.22
C GLN A 83 -7.35 -8.15 -5.42
N ALA A 84 -8.36 -8.47 -4.61
CA ALA A 84 -8.45 -9.76 -3.95
C ALA A 84 -8.46 -10.90 -4.96
N TRP A 85 -9.21 -10.75 -6.06
CA TRP A 85 -9.22 -11.71 -7.16
C TRP A 85 -7.86 -11.84 -7.87
N LEU A 86 -7.19 -10.73 -8.15
CA LEU A 86 -5.85 -10.76 -8.76
C LEU A 86 -4.81 -11.41 -7.85
N ALA A 87 -4.82 -11.11 -6.54
CA ALA A 87 -3.95 -11.76 -5.56
C ALA A 87 -4.25 -13.26 -5.45
N LEU A 88 -5.53 -13.64 -5.43
CA LEU A 88 -5.94 -15.04 -5.44
C LEU A 88 -5.44 -15.74 -6.71
N ARG A 89 -5.57 -15.12 -7.89
CA ARG A 89 -5.01 -15.65 -9.14
C ARG A 89 -3.51 -15.83 -9.07
N ARG A 90 -2.76 -14.83 -8.56
CA ARG A 90 -1.30 -14.91 -8.37
C ARG A 90 -0.89 -16.07 -7.47
N ALA A 91 -1.65 -16.33 -6.39
CA ALA A 91 -1.42 -17.50 -5.53
C ALA A 91 -1.52 -18.85 -6.28
N PHE A 92 -2.18 -18.88 -7.44
CA PHE A 92 -2.34 -20.07 -8.27
C PHE A 92 -1.55 -20.03 -9.59
N THR A 93 -0.89 -18.92 -9.92
CA THR A 93 -0.01 -18.80 -11.11
C THR A 93 1.43 -18.59 -10.67
N CYS A 94 2.31 -19.55 -10.95
CA CYS A 94 3.74 -19.45 -10.61
C CYS A 94 4.39 -18.24 -11.27
N ASN A 95 4.82 -17.28 -10.47
CA ASN A 95 5.81 -16.29 -10.85
C ASN A 95 6.88 -16.26 -9.76
N VAL A 96 7.89 -17.11 -9.93
CA VAL A 96 9.12 -16.98 -9.16
C VAL A 96 9.76 -15.65 -9.60
N LEU A 97 10.17 -14.81 -8.64
CA LEU A 97 10.94 -13.61 -8.95
C LEU A 97 12.31 -14.04 -9.51
N VAL A 98 12.40 -14.24 -10.82
CA VAL A 98 13.67 -14.42 -11.50
C VAL A 98 14.35 -13.05 -11.51
N ALA A 99 15.39 -12.91 -10.69
CA ALA A 99 16.22 -11.72 -10.69
C ALA A 99 17.02 -11.67 -12.01
N GLU A 100 16.53 -10.96 -13.03
CA GLU A 100 17.34 -10.67 -14.21
C GLU A 100 18.57 -9.83 -13.80
N GLU A 101 19.76 -10.31 -14.12
CA GLU A 101 21.01 -9.55 -14.00
C GLU A 101 20.97 -8.36 -14.96
N ARG A 102 20.54 -7.20 -14.44
CA ARG A 102 20.81 -5.90 -15.07
C ARG A 102 21.99 -5.25 -14.38
N ALA A 103 22.84 -4.60 -15.17
CA ALA A 103 24.00 -3.83 -14.72
C ALA A 103 23.67 -2.91 -13.54
N GLN A 104 24.67 -2.65 -12.66
CA GLN A 104 24.52 -1.77 -11.49
C GLN A 104 23.79 -0.48 -11.88
N ALA A 105 22.55 -0.33 -11.40
CA ALA A 105 21.73 0.81 -11.74
C ALA A 105 22.27 2.04 -11.01
N SER A 106 22.53 3.13 -11.74
CA SER A 106 22.87 4.40 -11.11
C SER A 106 21.76 4.87 -10.16
N TRP A 107 22.10 5.67 -9.15
CA TRP A 107 21.11 6.23 -8.20
C TRP A 107 19.97 6.99 -8.92
N ARG A 108 20.26 7.62 -10.06
CA ARG A 108 19.26 8.31 -10.91
C ARG A 108 18.29 7.31 -11.55
N GLY A 109 18.82 6.18 -12.03
CA GLY A 109 18.01 5.10 -12.58
C GLY A 109 17.11 4.46 -11.53
N ALA A 110 17.65 4.21 -10.32
CA ALA A 110 16.87 3.70 -9.20
C ALA A 110 15.75 4.66 -8.76
N LEU A 111 16.04 5.96 -8.68
CA LEU A 111 15.05 6.99 -8.38
C LEU A 111 13.93 7.03 -9.44
N ALA A 112 14.29 7.11 -10.72
CA ALA A 112 13.33 7.17 -11.82
C ALA A 112 12.45 5.92 -11.87
N ALA A 113 13.03 4.73 -11.68
CA ALA A 113 12.29 3.48 -11.63
C ALA A 113 11.34 3.41 -10.42
N THR A 114 11.78 3.87 -9.25
CA THR A 114 10.93 3.93 -8.04
C THR A 114 9.74 4.86 -8.23
N LEU A 115 9.98 6.06 -8.77
CA LEU A 115 8.93 7.03 -9.07
C LEU A 115 7.96 6.48 -10.12
N ALA A 116 8.46 5.82 -11.18
CA ALA A 116 7.61 5.22 -12.19
C ALA A 116 6.74 4.10 -11.62
N VAL A 117 7.32 3.16 -10.86
CA VAL A 117 6.57 2.06 -10.22
C VAL A 117 5.53 2.57 -9.22
N THR A 118 5.83 3.66 -8.51
CA THR A 118 4.92 4.21 -7.49
C THR A 118 3.84 5.08 -8.14
N LEU A 119 4.21 6.11 -8.91
CA LEU A 119 3.30 7.12 -9.44
C LEU A 119 2.55 6.68 -10.70
N PHE A 120 3.07 5.76 -11.50
CA PHE A 120 2.30 5.21 -12.63
C PHE A 120 1.43 4.02 -12.23
N ASN A 121 1.42 3.66 -10.94
CA ASN A 121 0.51 2.65 -10.44
C ASN A 121 -0.86 3.27 -10.11
N PRO A 122 -1.90 3.09 -10.93
CA PRO A 122 -3.23 3.68 -10.65
C PRO A 122 -3.81 3.20 -9.31
N GLN A 123 -3.39 2.03 -8.83
CA GLN A 123 -3.78 1.49 -7.53
C GLN A 123 -3.33 2.37 -6.36
N VAL A 124 -2.17 3.02 -6.47
CA VAL A 124 -1.65 3.85 -5.36
C VAL A 124 -2.61 4.98 -5.04
N TYR A 125 -3.18 5.63 -6.06
CA TYR A 125 -4.10 6.75 -5.88
C TYR A 125 -5.41 6.31 -5.22
N LEU A 126 -5.92 5.16 -5.62
CA LEU A 126 -7.16 4.66 -5.06
C LEU A 126 -6.99 4.21 -3.61
N GLU A 127 -5.87 3.59 -3.28
CA GLU A 127 -5.57 3.17 -1.90
C GLU A 127 -5.24 4.37 -1.02
N THR A 128 -4.30 5.23 -1.43
CA THR A 128 -3.74 6.30 -0.60
C THR A 128 -4.56 7.59 -0.61
N VAL A 129 -5.03 8.03 -1.78
CA VAL A 129 -5.75 9.31 -1.91
C VAL A 129 -7.24 9.10 -1.62
N VAL A 130 -7.86 8.08 -2.23
CA VAL A 130 -9.31 7.89 -2.14
C VAL A 130 -9.71 7.14 -0.88
N LEU A 131 -9.19 5.93 -0.67
CA LEU A 131 -9.63 5.07 0.44
C LEU A 131 -9.09 5.54 1.80
N LEU A 132 -7.77 5.73 1.93
CA LEU A 132 -7.17 6.33 3.12
C LEU A 132 -7.69 7.76 3.35
N GLY A 133 -7.92 8.53 2.29
CA GLY A 133 -8.52 9.86 2.38
C GLY A 133 -9.92 9.85 2.96
N ALA A 134 -10.81 8.99 2.45
CA ALA A 134 -12.18 8.86 2.94
C ALA A 134 -12.22 8.38 4.41
N ILE A 135 -11.42 7.36 4.75
CA ILE A 135 -11.35 6.84 6.13
C ILE A 135 -10.77 7.89 7.08
N GLY A 136 -9.75 8.63 6.65
CA GLY A 136 -9.11 9.66 7.44
C GLY A 136 -9.98 10.90 7.64
N ALA A 137 -10.77 11.29 6.64
CA ALA A 137 -11.66 12.45 6.69
C ALA A 137 -12.79 12.28 7.73
N VAL A 138 -13.29 11.05 7.92
CA VAL A 138 -14.34 10.76 8.92
C VAL A 138 -13.79 10.56 10.35
N GLN A 139 -12.47 10.60 10.54
CA GLN A 139 -11.89 10.45 11.88
C GLN A 139 -12.12 11.70 12.73
N PRO A 140 -12.25 11.56 14.07
CA PRO A 140 -12.29 12.70 14.99
C PRO A 140 -11.07 13.64 14.90
N SER A 141 -9.96 13.14 14.35
CA SER A 141 -8.76 13.94 14.07
C SER A 141 -8.09 13.43 12.78
N PRO A 142 -8.37 14.06 11.62
CA PRO A 142 -7.76 13.71 10.34
C PRO A 142 -6.24 13.83 10.38
N TRP A 143 -5.71 14.86 11.05
CA TRP A 143 -4.27 15.03 11.30
C TRP A 143 -3.67 13.88 12.12
N GLY A 144 -4.35 13.43 13.17
CA GLY A 144 -3.90 12.27 13.95
C GLY A 144 -3.82 11.02 13.08
N PHE A 145 -4.84 10.77 12.26
CA PHE A 145 -4.88 9.66 11.31
C PHE A 145 -3.75 9.73 10.27
N PHE A 146 -3.54 10.90 9.66
CA PHE A 146 -2.47 11.14 8.72
C PHE A 146 -1.09 10.82 9.30
N ILE A 147 -0.79 11.29 10.51
CA ILE A 147 0.48 11.02 11.18
C ILE A 147 0.65 9.52 11.46
N GLY A 148 -0.42 8.84 11.89
CA GLY A 148 -0.40 7.39 12.11
C GLY A 148 -0.10 6.62 10.83
N ALA A 149 -0.78 6.98 9.74
CA ALA A 149 -0.58 6.37 8.43
C ALA A 149 0.84 6.60 7.90
N ALA A 150 1.36 7.83 8.03
CA ALA A 150 2.73 8.15 7.68
C ALA A 150 3.74 7.27 8.44
N MET A 151 3.58 7.14 9.76
CA MET A 151 4.48 6.31 10.57
C MET A 151 4.43 4.84 10.15
N ALA A 152 3.26 4.32 9.78
CA ALA A 152 3.14 2.96 9.26
C ALA A 152 3.90 2.78 7.94
N SER A 153 3.74 3.70 6.97
CA SER A 153 4.43 3.64 5.68
C SER A 153 5.95 3.71 5.82
N PHE A 154 6.46 4.67 6.61
CA PHE A 154 7.89 4.77 6.90
C PHE A 154 8.41 3.53 7.63
N GLY A 155 7.73 3.07 8.69
CA GLY A 155 8.12 1.87 9.42
C GLY A 155 8.18 0.64 8.52
N TRP A 156 7.21 0.50 7.62
CA TRP A 156 7.14 -0.61 6.68
C TRP A 156 8.27 -0.60 5.66
N PHE A 157 8.43 0.46 4.86
CA PHE A 157 9.42 0.45 3.77
C PHE A 157 10.86 0.36 4.28
N PHE A 158 11.19 1.08 5.35
CA PHE A 158 12.52 0.97 5.96
C PHE A 158 12.71 -0.39 6.64
N GLY A 159 11.67 -0.93 7.29
CA GLY A 159 11.70 -2.28 7.87
C GLY A 159 11.89 -3.36 6.81
N LEU A 160 11.24 -3.24 5.66
CA LEU A 160 11.33 -4.18 4.55
C LEU A 160 12.73 -4.20 3.92
N VAL A 161 13.35 -3.02 3.75
CA VAL A 161 14.75 -2.92 3.31
C VAL A 161 15.72 -3.48 4.34
N ALA A 162 15.53 -3.15 5.63
CA ALA A 162 16.36 -3.68 6.72
C ALA A 162 16.28 -5.22 6.80
N ALA A 163 15.08 -5.76 6.62
CA ALA A 163 14.82 -7.19 6.71
C ALA A 163 15.09 -7.96 5.40
N ALA A 164 15.35 -7.27 4.28
CA ALA A 164 15.49 -7.88 2.96
C ALA A 164 16.50 -9.04 2.94
N GLY A 165 17.68 -8.87 3.56
CA GLY A 165 18.69 -9.93 3.64
C GLY A 165 18.25 -11.16 4.45
N TRP A 166 17.43 -10.98 5.48
CA TRP A 166 16.86 -12.09 6.28
C TRP A 166 15.65 -12.75 5.61
N LEU A 167 14.89 -11.98 4.83
CA LEU A 167 13.77 -12.48 4.02
C LEU A 167 14.25 -13.22 2.76
N ALA A 168 15.44 -12.92 2.24
CA ALA A 168 16.03 -13.52 1.04
C ALA A 168 15.87 -15.06 0.95
N PRO A 169 16.38 -15.86 1.92
CA PRO A 169 16.28 -17.32 1.85
C PRO A 169 14.86 -17.85 2.05
N ARG A 170 13.95 -17.05 2.63
CA ARG A 170 12.55 -17.46 2.86
C ARG A 170 11.67 -17.22 1.63
N LEU A 171 12.00 -16.21 0.84
CA LEU A 171 11.28 -15.83 -0.38
C LEU A 171 11.70 -16.63 -1.62
N GLU A 172 12.69 -17.50 -1.51
CA GLU A 172 13.00 -18.52 -2.53
C GLU A 172 11.91 -19.60 -2.59
N SER A 173 11.11 -19.76 -1.53
CA SER A 173 10.03 -20.75 -1.49
C SER A 173 8.75 -20.22 -2.15
N GLU A 174 8.31 -20.90 -3.21
CA GLU A 174 7.00 -20.67 -3.83
C GLU A 174 5.83 -20.75 -2.83
N ARG A 175 5.97 -21.57 -1.77
CA ARG A 175 4.95 -21.70 -0.72
C ARG A 175 4.80 -20.43 0.10
N VAL A 176 5.88 -19.69 0.32
CA VAL A 176 5.85 -18.42 1.07
C VAL A 176 5.16 -17.35 0.24
N TRP A 177 5.47 -17.24 -1.06
CA TRP A 177 4.77 -16.33 -1.97
C TRP A 177 3.28 -16.64 -2.08
N ARG A 178 2.94 -17.92 -2.23
CA ARG A 178 1.55 -18.37 -2.25
C ARG A 178 0.80 -18.06 -0.96
N ALA A 179 1.43 -18.31 0.20
CA ALA A 179 0.82 -17.99 1.49
C ALA A 179 0.59 -16.49 1.67
N ILE A 180 1.55 -15.67 1.24
CA ILE A 180 1.43 -14.21 1.24
C ILE A 180 0.25 -13.78 0.36
N ASP A 181 0.19 -14.21 -0.91
CA ASP A 181 -0.89 -13.83 -1.83
C ASP A 181 -2.27 -14.29 -1.32
N LEU A 182 -2.37 -15.46 -0.68
CA LEU A 182 -3.61 -15.94 -0.05
C LEU A 182 -4.05 -15.07 1.14
N VAL A 183 -3.12 -14.70 2.01
CA VAL A 183 -3.40 -13.81 3.15
C VAL A 183 -3.86 -12.45 2.64
N ILE A 184 -3.20 -11.91 1.60
CA ILE A 184 -3.58 -10.65 0.96
C ILE A 184 -4.98 -10.73 0.37
N ALA A 185 -5.28 -11.79 -0.40
CA ALA A 185 -6.59 -11.99 -0.99
C ALA A 185 -7.69 -12.03 0.09
N ALA A 186 -7.44 -12.71 1.21
CA ALA A 186 -8.37 -12.80 2.33
C ALA A 186 -8.59 -11.43 3.01
N ILE A 187 -7.52 -10.68 3.28
CA ILE A 187 -7.61 -9.34 3.88
C ILE A 187 -8.37 -8.39 2.96
N LEU A 188 -8.02 -8.32 1.67
CA LEU A 188 -8.67 -7.44 0.70
C LEU A 188 -10.15 -7.78 0.53
N ALA A 189 -10.50 -9.06 0.48
CA ALA A 189 -11.91 -9.50 0.44
C ALA A 189 -12.67 -9.08 1.71
N TRP A 190 -12.04 -9.20 2.89
CA TRP A 190 -12.64 -8.78 4.15
C TRP A 190 -12.85 -7.26 4.23
N VAL A 191 -11.86 -6.46 3.81
CA VAL A 191 -11.98 -4.98 3.75
C VAL A 191 -13.05 -4.58 2.73
N ALA A 192 -13.10 -5.22 1.56
CA ALA A 192 -14.14 -4.98 0.57
C ALA A 192 -15.53 -5.25 1.14
N TRP A 193 -15.71 -6.36 1.86
CA TRP A 193 -16.98 -6.69 2.51
C TRP A 193 -17.36 -5.68 3.60
N ARG A 194 -16.39 -5.26 4.44
CA ARG A 194 -16.60 -4.23 5.47
C ARG A 194 -17.00 -2.89 4.85
N LEU A 195 -16.37 -2.50 3.75
CA LEU A 195 -16.70 -1.27 3.02
C LEU A 195 -18.08 -1.34 2.36
N ALA A 196 -18.43 -2.48 1.76
CA ALA A 196 -19.75 -2.73 1.16
C ALA A 196 -20.88 -2.74 2.20
N SER A 197 -20.64 -3.35 3.36
CA SER A 197 -21.62 -3.48 4.44
C SER A 197 -21.94 -2.17 5.16
N GLY A 198 -21.23 -1.08 4.84
CA GLY A 198 -21.39 0.21 5.51
C GLY A 198 -20.79 0.27 6.92
N ALA A 199 -20.19 -0.82 7.43
CA ALA A 199 -19.64 -0.89 8.79
C ALA A 199 -18.43 0.05 9.06
N ILE A 200 -17.99 0.80 8.05
CA ILE A 200 -16.89 1.79 8.12
C ILE A 200 -17.44 3.23 8.09
N MET A 201 -18.71 3.45 7.77
CA MET A 201 -19.36 4.77 7.79
C MET A 201 -20.35 4.85 8.96
N PRO A 202 -20.32 5.92 9.79
CA PRO A 202 -21.34 6.16 10.80
C PRO A 202 -22.71 6.48 10.18
#